data_AF-R4Z790-F1
#
_entry.id   AF-R4Z790-F1
#
_cell.length_a   1.000
_cell.length_b   1.000
_cell.length_c   1.000
_cell.angle_alpha   90.00
_cell.angle_beta   90.00
_cell.angle_gamma   90.00
#
_symmetry.space_group_name_H-M   'P 1'
#
loop_
_entity.id
_entity.type
_entity.pdbx_description
1 polymer ?
#
loop_
_entity_poly.entity_id
_entity_poly.type
_entity_poly.pdbx_seq_one_letter_code
_entity_poly.pdbx_strand_id
1 'polypeptide(L)'
;MTDSAPRPRGRPGTSADTRARLIAAAIEVFLERGYADTRVQDITNAAGFTTGALYAHFGSRMEILAEALLTEGRRLVADMTDQAAHADIEDSNVSRRVAERLTGETRDIDRLMLEAITMATRDEDAREAIVPALVQIGEQLSDLAVLARDLGVVSDSTDPHAISLLYLSIILGSTIIRALDLPRADTDRVDDLLLRMRGTTT
;
A
#
# COMPACT_ATOMS: atom_id res chain seq x y z
N MET A 1 -30.98 44.75 16.18
CA MET A 1 -30.80 44.31 14.78
C MET A 1 -29.34 44.44 14.44
N THR A 2 -28.57 43.37 14.61
CA THR A 2 -27.22 43.25 14.05
C THR A 2 -27.28 42.16 13.01
N ASP A 3 -27.19 42.61 11.76
CA ASP A 3 -27.13 41.83 10.54
C ASP A 3 -25.89 40.92 10.58
N SER A 4 -26.11 39.61 10.64
CA SER A 4 -25.05 38.62 10.66
C SER A 4 -24.82 38.16 9.23
N ALA A 5 -23.75 38.68 8.62
CA ALA A 5 -23.35 38.34 7.26
C ALA A 5 -23.18 36.82 7.07
N PRO A 6 -23.58 36.25 5.91
CA PRO A 6 -23.44 34.82 5.65
C PRO A 6 -21.96 34.41 5.58
N ARG A 7 -21.59 33.35 6.31
CA ARG A 7 -20.27 32.73 6.18
C ARG A 7 -20.07 32.22 4.75
N PRO A 8 -18.89 32.41 4.13
CA PRO A 8 -18.65 31.96 2.77
C PRO A 8 -18.74 30.44 2.72
N ARG A 9 -19.70 29.93 1.93
CA ARG A 9 -19.78 28.50 1.59
C ARG A 9 -18.53 28.17 0.77
N GLY A 10 -17.67 27.31 1.32
CA GLY A 10 -16.46 26.84 0.65
C GLY A 10 -16.78 26.35 -0.76
N ARG A 11 -15.91 26.71 -1.71
CA ARG A 11 -16.00 26.35 -3.12
C ARG A 11 -16.16 24.81 -3.23
N PRO A 12 -17.08 24.27 -4.06
CA PRO A 12 -17.14 22.83 -4.27
C PRO A 12 -15.76 22.33 -4.71
N GLY A 13 -15.20 21.37 -3.98
CA GLY A 13 -13.95 20.70 -4.38
C GLY A 13 -14.10 20.12 -5.78
N THR A 14 -12.99 19.96 -6.49
CA THR A 14 -13.02 19.31 -7.81
C THR A 14 -13.50 17.86 -7.66
N SER A 15 -13.95 17.25 -8.77
CA SER A 15 -14.30 15.82 -8.81
C SER A 15 -13.16 14.94 -8.28
N ALA A 16 -11.90 15.29 -8.59
CA ALA A 16 -10.71 14.61 -8.09
C ALA A 16 -10.50 14.77 -6.57
N ASP A 17 -10.74 15.97 -6.02
CA ASP A 17 -10.66 16.22 -4.57
C ASP A 17 -11.71 15.41 -3.80
N THR A 18 -12.92 15.29 -4.37
CA THR A 18 -13.99 14.46 -3.79
C THR A 18 -13.60 12.99 -3.78
N ARG A 19 -13.09 12.45 -4.90
CA ARG A 19 -12.62 11.07 -4.99
C ARG A 19 -11.52 10.77 -3.96
N ALA A 20 -10.52 11.66 -3.83
CA ALA A 20 -9.43 11.49 -2.88
C ALA A 20 -9.92 11.46 -1.43
N ARG A 21 -10.85 12.35 -1.05
CA ARG A 21 -11.45 12.37 0.29
C ARG A 21 -12.27 11.12 0.59
N LEU A 22 -13.00 10.60 -0.39
CA LEU A 22 -13.75 9.35 -0.25
C LEU A 22 -12.81 8.15 -0.04
N ILE A 23 -11.69 8.09 -0.76
CA ILE A 23 -10.68 7.02 -0.56
C ILE A 23 -9.99 7.14 0.80
N ALA A 24 -9.62 8.35 1.23
CA ALA A 24 -9.02 8.55 2.55
C ALA A 24 -9.96 8.06 3.66
N ALA A 25 -11.24 8.44 3.60
CA ALA A 25 -12.24 7.96 4.55
C ALA A 25 -12.48 6.44 4.44
N ALA A 26 -12.45 5.86 3.24
CA ALA A 26 -12.60 4.43 3.04
C ALA A 26 -11.44 3.65 3.68
N ILE A 27 -10.20 4.12 3.51
CA ILE A 27 -9.02 3.54 4.15
C ILE A 27 -9.21 3.56 5.67
N GLU A 28 -9.52 4.71 6.26
CA GLU A 28 -9.71 4.83 7.72
C GLU A 28 -10.75 3.83 8.24
N VAL A 29 -11.94 3.79 7.62
CA VAL A 29 -13.03 2.92 8.06
C VAL A 29 -12.70 1.43 7.84
N PHE A 30 -12.06 1.07 6.73
CA PHE A 30 -11.65 -0.32 6.48
C PHE A 30 -10.56 -0.79 7.43
N LEU A 31 -9.61 0.08 7.81
CA LEU A 31 -8.56 -0.26 8.77
C LEU A 31 -9.12 -0.43 10.19
N GLU A 32 -10.11 0.38 10.57
CA GLU A 32 -10.75 0.30 11.89
C GLU A 32 -11.67 -0.93 12.01
N ARG A 33 -12.45 -1.24 10.96
CA ARG A 33 -13.57 -2.20 11.05
C ARG A 33 -13.41 -3.46 10.19
N GLY A 34 -12.39 -3.51 9.33
CA GLY A 34 -12.29 -4.51 8.28
C GLY A 34 -13.23 -4.22 7.11
N TYR A 35 -13.13 -5.01 6.04
CA TYR A 35 -14.06 -4.90 4.93
C TYR A 35 -15.44 -5.36 5.41
N ALA A 36 -15.67 -6.63 5.75
CA ALA A 36 -17.01 -7.20 6.02
C ALA A 36 -17.97 -6.28 6.81
N ASP A 37 -17.52 -5.65 7.90
CA ASP A 37 -18.34 -4.82 8.80
C ASP A 37 -18.52 -3.36 8.36
N THR A 38 -17.81 -2.91 7.33
CA THR A 38 -17.93 -1.55 6.78
C THR A 38 -19.14 -1.41 5.86
N ARG A 39 -19.98 -0.39 6.05
CA ARG A 39 -21.04 -0.03 5.09
C ARG A 39 -20.62 1.19 4.27
N VAL A 40 -21.17 1.31 3.06
CA VAL A 40 -20.96 2.49 2.20
C VAL A 40 -21.34 3.78 2.93
N GLN A 41 -22.37 3.75 3.77
CA GLN A 41 -22.78 4.88 4.60
C GLN A 41 -21.72 5.29 5.63
N ASP A 42 -20.97 4.34 6.21
CA ASP A 42 -19.89 4.67 7.14
C ASP A 42 -18.81 5.50 6.45
N ILE A 43 -18.42 5.10 5.24
CA ILE A 43 -17.45 5.81 4.40
C ILE A 43 -17.96 7.21 4.06
N THR A 44 -19.21 7.33 3.58
CA THR A 44 -19.73 8.65 3.19
C THR A 44 -19.93 9.58 4.38
N ASN A 45 -20.33 9.05 5.54
CA ASN A 45 -20.44 9.82 6.78
C ASN A 45 -19.08 10.34 7.23
N ALA A 46 -18.05 9.48 7.21
CA ALA A 46 -16.67 9.88 7.53
C ALA A 46 -16.13 10.93 6.55
N ALA A 47 -16.44 10.80 5.26
CA ALA A 47 -15.98 11.73 4.23
C ALA A 47 -16.79 13.05 4.16
N GLY A 48 -17.99 13.10 4.77
CA GLY A 48 -18.92 14.23 4.67
C GLY A 48 -19.64 14.34 3.32
N PHE A 49 -19.92 13.20 2.66
CA PHE A 49 -20.60 13.11 1.37
C PHE A 49 -21.87 12.25 1.45
N THR A 50 -22.62 12.19 0.35
CA THR A 50 -23.78 11.30 0.23
C THR A 50 -23.38 9.99 -0.44
N THR A 51 -24.16 8.93 -0.23
CA THR A 51 -24.02 7.65 -0.94
C THR A 51 -24.11 7.83 -2.46
N GLY A 52 -24.97 8.72 -2.94
CA GLY A 52 -25.06 9.06 -4.37
C GLY A 52 -23.79 9.71 -4.92
N ALA A 53 -23.13 10.57 -4.15
CA ALA A 53 -21.85 11.16 -4.54
C ALA A 53 -20.75 10.10 -4.63
N LEU A 54 -20.71 9.14 -3.71
CA LEU A 54 -19.75 8.03 -3.75
C LEU A 54 -19.97 7.15 -4.99
N TYR A 55 -21.21 6.75 -5.30
CA TYR A 55 -21.50 5.95 -6.49
C TYR A 55 -21.34 6.70 -7.82
N ALA A 56 -21.24 8.03 -7.80
CA ALA A 56 -20.82 8.79 -8.98
C ALA A 56 -19.33 8.64 -9.31
N HIS A 57 -18.51 8.17 -8.36
CA HIS A 57 -17.07 7.97 -8.51
C HIS A 57 -16.64 6.50 -8.56
N PHE A 58 -17.43 5.61 -7.96
CA PHE A 58 -17.11 4.18 -7.85
C PHE A 58 -18.33 3.34 -8.21
N GLY A 59 -18.15 2.36 -9.08
CA GLY A 59 -19.19 1.42 -9.51
C GLY A 59 -19.52 0.36 -8.45
N SER A 60 -18.60 0.05 -7.53
CA SER A 60 -18.87 -0.92 -6.48
C SER A 60 -18.08 -0.66 -5.20
N ARG A 61 -18.50 -1.30 -4.10
CA ARG A 61 -17.75 -1.29 -2.85
C ARG A 61 -16.41 -2.04 -2.97
N MET A 62 -16.33 -3.01 -3.87
CA MET A 62 -15.11 -3.75 -4.16
C MET A 62 -14.08 -2.86 -4.88
N GLU A 63 -14.54 -2.01 -5.80
CA GLU A 63 -13.69 -1.01 -6.45
C GLU A 63 -13.10 -0.02 -5.43
N ILE A 64 -13.90 0.39 -4.43
CA ILE A 64 -13.42 1.26 -3.35
C ILE A 64 -12.33 0.56 -2.52
N LEU A 65 -12.51 -0.72 -2.21
CA LEU A 65 -11.48 -1.51 -1.54
C LEU A 65 -10.22 -1.59 -2.38
N ALA A 66 -10.32 -1.93 -3.68
CA ALA A 66 -9.18 -2.01 -4.58
C ALA A 66 -8.41 -0.67 -4.65
N GLU A 67 -9.12 0.46 -4.74
CA GLU A 67 -8.51 1.79 -4.74
C GLU A 67 -7.88 2.18 -3.40
N ALA A 68 -8.47 1.76 -2.28
CA ALA A 68 -7.89 1.94 -0.95
C ALA A 68 -6.56 1.15 -0.83
N LEU A 69 -6.55 -0.12 -1.22
CA LEU A 69 -5.35 -0.97 -1.23
C LEU A 69 -4.28 -0.43 -2.18
N LEU A 70 -4.67 0.00 -3.38
CA LEU A 70 -3.76 0.62 -4.35
C LEU A 70 -3.16 1.92 -3.80
N THR A 71 -3.94 2.72 -3.08
CA THR A 71 -3.46 3.97 -2.49
C THR A 71 -2.46 3.73 -1.37
N GLU A 72 -2.71 2.75 -0.50
CA GLU A 72 -1.74 2.33 0.52
C GLU A 72 -0.48 1.70 -0.10
N GLY A 73 -0.64 0.86 -1.12
CA GLY A 73 0.49 0.31 -1.87
C GLY A 73 1.35 1.40 -2.52
N ARG A 74 0.72 2.42 -3.13
CA ARG A 74 1.42 3.59 -3.71
C ARG A 74 2.21 4.36 -2.66
N ARG A 75 1.65 4.55 -1.46
CA ARG A 75 2.38 5.19 -0.35
C ARG A 75 3.62 4.39 0.02
N LEU A 76 3.50 3.07 0.11
CA LEU A 76 4.65 2.19 0.39
C LEU A 76 5.75 2.30 -0.68
N VAL A 77 5.39 2.30 -1.96
CA VAL A 77 6.38 2.44 -3.06
C VAL A 77 7.00 3.84 -3.08
N ALA A 78 6.21 4.87 -2.79
CA ALA A 78 6.72 6.24 -2.70
C ALA A 78 7.73 6.38 -1.55
N ASP A 79 7.41 5.86 -0.37
CA ASP A 79 8.33 5.84 0.78
C ASP A 79 9.64 5.14 0.43
N MET A 80 9.59 4.03 -0.32
CA MET A 80 10.79 3.33 -0.78
C MET A 80 11.58 4.14 -1.81
N THR A 81 10.90 4.84 -2.72
CA THR A 81 11.53 5.71 -3.72
C THR A 81 12.28 6.85 -3.05
N ASP A 82 11.63 7.55 -2.12
CA ASP A 82 12.25 8.66 -1.37
C ASP A 82 13.46 8.19 -0.57
N GLN A 83 13.35 7.01 0.06
CA GLN A 83 14.46 6.39 0.77
C GLN A 83 15.62 5.99 -0.15
N ALA A 84 15.35 5.51 -1.37
CA ALA A 84 16.37 5.16 -2.36
C ALA A 84 17.08 6.42 -2.90
N ALA A 85 16.33 7.49 -3.15
CA ALA A 85 16.87 8.76 -3.63
C ALA A 85 17.75 9.49 -2.59
N HIS A 86 17.63 9.15 -1.31
CA HIS A 86 18.39 9.76 -0.21
C HIS A 86 19.44 8.82 0.39
N ALA A 87 19.61 7.61 -0.15
CA ALA A 87 20.68 6.72 0.26
C ALA A 87 22.00 7.16 -0.38
N ASP A 88 23.01 7.49 0.43
CA ASP A 88 24.38 7.53 -0.08
C ASP A 88 24.73 6.12 -0.59
N ILE A 89 25.25 6.04 -1.82
CA ILE A 89 25.48 4.76 -2.53
C ILE A 89 26.41 3.83 -1.72
N GLU A 90 27.32 4.40 -0.92
CA GLU A 90 28.21 3.65 -0.01
C GLU A 90 27.56 3.22 1.31
N ASP A 91 26.51 3.92 1.77
CA ASP A 91 25.85 3.69 3.08
C ASP A 91 24.41 3.15 2.92
N SER A 92 24.11 2.63 1.72
CA SER A 92 22.80 2.08 1.38
C SER A 92 22.55 0.79 2.17
N ASN A 93 22.03 0.95 3.38
CA ASN A 93 21.54 -0.09 4.27
C ASN A 93 20.22 -0.71 3.73
N VAL A 94 20.17 -1.02 2.43
CA VAL A 94 19.06 -1.76 1.78
C VAL A 94 18.75 -3.03 2.56
N SER A 95 19.78 -3.75 3.01
CA SER A 95 19.65 -4.94 3.85
C SER A 95 18.84 -4.65 5.12
N ARG A 96 19.19 -3.59 5.84
CA ARG A 96 18.51 -3.19 7.08
C ARG A 96 17.06 -2.78 6.84
N ARG A 97 16.82 -2.05 5.76
CA ARG A 97 15.45 -1.61 5.38
C ARG A 97 14.56 -2.80 5.02
N VAL A 98 15.10 -3.76 4.25
CA VAL A 98 14.41 -5.01 3.95
C VAL A 98 14.16 -5.80 5.24
N ALA A 99 15.12 -5.85 6.16
CA ALA A 99 14.96 -6.47 7.47
C ALA A 99 13.84 -5.80 8.28
N GLU A 100 13.85 -4.48 8.44
CA GLU A 100 12.82 -3.71 9.14
C GLU A 100 11.43 -3.94 8.54
N ARG A 101 11.35 -4.08 7.21
CA ARG A 101 10.08 -4.37 6.53
C ARG A 101 9.58 -5.78 6.82
N LEU A 102 10.48 -6.75 6.90
CA LEU A 102 10.18 -8.15 7.21
C LEU A 102 9.78 -8.34 8.68
N THR A 103 10.43 -7.62 9.59
CA THR A 103 10.30 -7.82 11.04
C THR A 103 9.36 -6.82 11.73
N GLY A 104 9.00 -5.72 11.05
CA GLY A 104 8.20 -4.63 11.59
C GLY A 104 6.83 -5.05 12.15
N GLU A 105 6.25 -4.22 13.01
CA GLU A 105 4.99 -4.51 13.67
C GLU A 105 3.81 -4.74 12.71
N THR A 106 2.82 -5.50 13.18
CA THR A 106 1.58 -5.75 12.45
C THR A 106 0.89 -4.43 12.15
N ARG A 107 0.57 -4.22 10.88
CA ARG A 107 -0.15 -3.04 10.41
C ARG A 107 -1.61 -3.41 10.19
N ASP A 108 -2.53 -2.49 10.44
CA ASP A 108 -3.96 -2.74 10.21
C ASP A 108 -4.26 -3.14 8.76
N ILE A 109 -3.48 -2.59 7.81
CA ILE A 109 -3.56 -2.93 6.39
C ILE A 109 -3.24 -4.40 6.11
N ASP A 110 -2.48 -5.08 6.98
CA ASP A 110 -2.12 -6.49 6.77
C ASP A 110 -3.37 -7.39 6.82
N ARG A 111 -4.27 -7.14 7.77
CA ARG A 111 -5.53 -7.90 7.89
C ARG A 111 -6.47 -7.62 6.72
N LEU A 112 -6.59 -6.35 6.32
CA LEU A 112 -7.41 -5.95 5.19
C LEU A 112 -6.91 -6.58 3.87
N MET A 113 -5.59 -6.63 3.68
CA MET A 113 -4.98 -7.31 2.54
C MET A 113 -5.27 -8.81 2.52
N LEU A 114 -5.21 -9.50 3.67
CA LEU A 114 -5.57 -10.92 3.73
C LEU A 114 -7.05 -11.17 3.43
N GLU A 115 -7.94 -10.30 3.93
CA GLU A 115 -9.37 -10.37 3.62
C GLU A 115 -9.59 -10.19 2.12
N ALA A 116 -8.95 -9.20 1.50
CA ALA A 116 -9.01 -8.95 0.06
C ALA A 116 -8.51 -10.14 -0.77
N ILE A 117 -7.35 -10.71 -0.43
CA ILE A 117 -6.82 -11.91 -1.11
C ILE A 117 -7.76 -13.10 -0.95
N THR A 118 -8.31 -13.30 0.25
CA THR A 118 -9.27 -14.38 0.51
C THR A 118 -10.54 -14.20 -0.31
N MET A 119 -11.04 -12.98 -0.49
CA MET A 119 -12.17 -12.70 -1.37
C MET A 119 -11.83 -12.98 -2.83
N ALA A 120 -10.71 -12.44 -3.33
CA ALA A 120 -10.27 -12.60 -4.72
C ALA A 120 -9.99 -14.07 -5.12
N THR A 121 -9.72 -14.95 -4.15
CA THR A 121 -9.55 -16.39 -4.41
C THR A 121 -10.88 -17.16 -4.48
N ARG A 122 -11.99 -16.56 -4.07
CA ARG A 122 -13.29 -17.22 -3.91
C ARG A 122 -14.40 -16.61 -4.77
N ASP A 123 -14.22 -15.40 -5.26
CA ASP A 123 -15.23 -14.61 -5.96
C ASP A 123 -14.61 -13.88 -7.17
N GLU A 124 -15.22 -14.00 -8.34
CA GLU A 124 -14.66 -13.43 -9.58
C GLU A 124 -14.79 -11.90 -9.61
N ASP A 125 -15.88 -11.33 -9.10
CA ASP A 125 -16.04 -9.87 -9.05
C ASP A 125 -14.98 -9.23 -8.13
N ALA A 126 -14.67 -9.90 -7.00
CA ALA A 126 -13.55 -9.54 -6.13
C ALA A 126 -12.21 -9.64 -6.86
N ARG A 127 -12.00 -10.72 -7.61
CA ARG A 127 -10.78 -10.95 -8.39
C ARG A 127 -10.59 -9.87 -9.46
N GLU A 128 -11.63 -9.54 -10.22
CA GLU A 128 -11.62 -8.52 -11.28
C GLU A 128 -11.31 -7.13 -10.71
N ALA A 129 -11.74 -6.82 -9.49
CA ALA A 129 -11.43 -5.55 -8.84
C ALA A 129 -10.02 -5.51 -8.23
N ILE A 130 -9.58 -6.58 -7.55
CA ILE A 130 -8.37 -6.57 -6.72
C ILE A 130 -7.10 -6.87 -7.53
N VAL A 131 -7.16 -7.79 -8.50
CA VAL A 131 -5.97 -8.19 -9.28
C VAL A 131 -5.34 -7.00 -10.02
N PRO A 132 -6.10 -6.12 -10.70
CA PRO A 132 -5.51 -4.94 -11.34
C PRO A 132 -4.76 -4.03 -10.37
N ALA A 133 -5.27 -3.82 -9.15
CA ALA A 133 -4.58 -3.04 -8.13
C ALA A 133 -3.24 -3.69 -7.73
N LEU A 134 -3.20 -5.01 -7.56
CA LEU A 134 -1.95 -5.73 -7.25
C LEU A 134 -0.94 -5.69 -8.41
N VAL A 135 -1.42 -5.83 -9.64
CA VAL A 135 -0.59 -5.73 -10.86
C VAL A 135 0.03 -4.34 -10.95
N GLN A 136 -0.77 -3.28 -10.75
CA GLN A 136 -0.29 -1.90 -10.79
C GLN A 136 0.76 -1.62 -9.70
N ILE A 137 0.62 -2.18 -8.50
CA ILE A 137 1.68 -2.10 -7.47
C ILE A 137 2.94 -2.85 -7.91
N GLY A 138 2.81 -4.01 -8.55
CA GLY A 138 3.94 -4.75 -9.11
C GLY A 138 4.70 -3.96 -10.18
N GLU A 139 3.98 -3.26 -11.06
CA GLU A 139 4.57 -2.37 -12.08
C GLU A 139 5.36 -1.23 -11.42
N GLN A 140 4.80 -0.58 -10.39
CA GLN A 140 5.48 0.49 -9.67
C GLN A 140 6.74 0.02 -8.93
N LEU A 141 6.73 -1.20 -8.38
CA LEU A 141 7.93 -1.82 -7.82
C LEU A 141 8.98 -2.10 -8.91
N SER A 142 8.55 -2.48 -10.11
CA SER A 142 9.43 -2.67 -11.28
C SER A 142 10.10 -1.37 -11.70
N ASP A 143 9.33 -0.29 -11.79
CA ASP A 143 9.85 1.04 -12.10
C ASP A 143 10.89 1.49 -11.05
N LEU A 144 10.62 1.22 -9.76
CA LEU A 144 11.57 1.49 -8.69
C LEU A 144 12.84 0.62 -8.80
N ALA A 145 12.72 -0.66 -9.17
CA ALA A 145 13.87 -1.53 -9.37
C ALA A 145 14.75 -1.06 -10.55
N VAL A 146 14.13 -0.57 -11.63
CA VAL A 146 14.84 0.08 -12.75
C VAL A 146 15.58 1.32 -12.26
N LEU A 147 14.90 2.21 -11.53
CA LEU A 147 15.53 3.41 -10.95
C LEU A 147 16.71 3.06 -10.05
N ALA A 148 16.56 2.05 -9.18
CA ALA A 148 17.62 1.62 -8.28
C ALA A 148 18.84 1.07 -9.04
N ARG A 149 18.63 0.35 -10.15
CA ARG A 149 19.71 -0.09 -11.04
C ARG A 149 20.39 1.10 -11.71
N ASP A 150 19.62 2.02 -12.27
CA ASP A 150 20.15 3.19 -12.99
C ASP A 150 20.94 4.14 -12.05
N LEU A 151 20.62 4.13 -10.75
CA LEU A 151 21.37 4.82 -9.68
C LEU A 151 22.57 4.01 -9.14
N GLY A 152 22.80 2.79 -9.62
CA GLY A 152 23.90 1.92 -9.18
C GLY A 152 23.70 1.25 -7.82
N VAL A 153 22.48 1.29 -7.26
CA VAL A 153 22.13 0.63 -5.98
C VAL A 153 22.05 -0.89 -6.14
N VAL A 154 21.71 -1.37 -7.34
CA VAL A 154 21.61 -2.80 -7.69
C VAL A 154 22.44 -3.07 -8.94
N SER A 155 23.00 -4.28 -9.06
CA SER A 155 23.84 -4.64 -10.22
C SER A 155 23.06 -4.58 -11.54
N ASP A 156 23.71 -4.08 -12.60
CA ASP A 156 23.20 -4.05 -13.98
C ASP A 156 22.75 -5.41 -14.52
N SER A 157 23.33 -6.50 -14.00
CA SER A 157 22.99 -7.87 -14.40
C SER A 157 21.65 -8.35 -13.83
N THR A 158 21.02 -7.57 -12.95
CA THR A 158 19.81 -7.99 -12.26
C THR A 158 18.56 -7.64 -13.07
N ASP A 159 17.64 -8.61 -13.23
CA ASP A 159 16.34 -8.39 -13.86
C ASP A 159 15.40 -7.63 -12.91
N PRO A 160 14.95 -6.40 -13.25
CA PRO A 160 14.03 -5.61 -12.43
C PRO A 160 12.70 -6.32 -12.16
N HIS A 161 12.19 -7.11 -13.11
CA HIS A 161 10.94 -7.85 -12.94
C HIS A 161 11.12 -8.97 -11.91
N ALA A 162 12.25 -9.67 -11.95
CA ALA A 162 12.57 -10.72 -10.99
C ALA A 162 12.71 -10.17 -9.56
N ILE A 163 13.39 -9.03 -9.38
CA ILE A 163 13.45 -8.34 -8.08
C ILE A 163 12.05 -7.97 -7.61
N SER A 164 11.23 -7.40 -8.49
CA SER A 164 9.90 -6.92 -8.13
C SER A 164 8.98 -8.06 -7.72
N LEU A 165 9.04 -9.19 -8.42
CA LEU A 165 8.32 -10.40 -8.06
C LEU A 165 8.79 -10.96 -6.71
N LEU A 166 10.10 -11.02 -6.48
CA LEU A 166 10.66 -11.44 -5.21
C LEU A 166 10.20 -10.52 -4.07
N TYR A 167 10.25 -9.22 -4.30
CA TYR A 167 9.87 -8.21 -3.31
C TYR A 167 8.37 -8.24 -3.01
N LEU A 168 7.52 -8.40 -4.03
CA LEU A 168 6.08 -8.58 -3.86
C LEU A 168 5.77 -9.88 -3.08
N SER A 169 6.49 -10.96 -3.38
CA SER A 169 6.37 -12.24 -2.65
C SER A 169 6.76 -12.08 -1.18
N ILE A 170 7.82 -11.32 -0.90
CA ILE A 170 8.26 -10.95 0.44
C ILE A 170 7.19 -10.11 1.15
N ILE A 171 6.63 -9.09 0.49
CA ILE A 171 5.58 -8.25 1.06
C ILE A 171 4.39 -9.14 1.46
N LEU A 172 3.86 -9.94 0.53
CA LEU A 172 2.70 -10.79 0.80
C LEU A 172 2.98 -11.84 1.88
N GLY A 173 4.14 -12.48 1.86
CA GLY A 173 4.56 -13.41 2.91
C GLY A 173 4.68 -12.73 4.27
N SER A 174 5.27 -11.54 4.32
CA SER A 174 5.42 -10.76 5.56
C SER A 174 4.07 -10.30 6.12
N THR A 175 3.10 -9.97 5.24
CA THR A 175 1.72 -9.66 5.61
C THR A 175 1.06 -10.85 6.31
N ILE A 176 1.22 -12.06 5.78
CA ILE A 176 0.70 -13.29 6.41
C ILE A 176 1.36 -13.51 7.79
N ILE A 177 2.68 -13.43 7.86
CA ILE A 177 3.45 -13.61 9.10
C ILE A 177 2.98 -12.62 10.17
N ARG A 178 2.84 -11.33 9.83
CA ARG A 178 2.41 -10.29 10.77
C ARG A 178 0.94 -10.43 11.19
N ALA A 179 0.04 -10.71 10.25
CA ALA A 179 -1.38 -10.80 10.54
C ALA A 179 -1.74 -12.03 11.40
N LEU A 180 -0.98 -13.12 11.28
CA LEU A 180 -1.13 -14.33 12.08
C LEU A 180 -0.26 -14.35 13.35
N ASP A 181 0.48 -13.26 13.62
CA ASP A 181 1.43 -13.15 14.73
C ASP A 181 2.39 -14.35 14.82
N LEU A 182 2.90 -14.79 13.67
CA LEU A 182 3.86 -15.89 13.62
C LEU A 182 5.21 -15.45 14.21
N PRO A 183 5.99 -16.37 14.82
CA PRO A 183 7.31 -16.06 15.32
C PRO A 183 8.21 -15.45 14.24
N ARG A 184 8.88 -14.34 14.58
CA ARG A 184 9.78 -13.61 13.69
C ARG A 184 11.16 -13.50 14.35
N ALA A 185 12.21 -13.50 13.51
CA ALA A 185 13.53 -13.07 13.96
C ALA A 185 13.52 -11.56 14.22
N ASP A 186 14.41 -11.08 15.08
CA ASP A 186 14.65 -9.64 15.24
C ASP A 186 15.30 -9.05 13.97
N THR A 187 15.16 -7.73 13.82
CA THR A 187 15.66 -6.98 12.66
C THR A 187 17.16 -7.19 12.45
N ASP A 188 17.95 -7.18 13.52
CA ASP A 188 19.41 -7.27 13.44
C ASP A 188 19.86 -8.63 12.87
N ARG A 189 19.20 -9.72 13.26
CA ARG A 189 19.46 -11.06 12.73
C ARG A 189 19.13 -11.18 11.25
N VAL A 190 18.02 -10.57 10.80
CA VAL A 190 17.64 -10.58 9.38
C VAL A 190 18.60 -9.71 8.56
N ASP A 191 19.00 -8.55 9.08
CA ASP A 191 19.97 -7.66 8.45
C ASP A 191 21.34 -8.34 8.25
N ASP A 192 21.88 -8.98 9.30
CA ASP A 192 23.14 -9.75 9.23
C ASP A 192 23.06 -10.89 8.20
N LEU A 193 21.93 -11.62 8.15
CA LEU A 193 21.71 -12.65 7.13
C LEU A 193 21.74 -12.07 5.71
N LEU A 194 21.04 -10.96 5.48
CA LEU A 194 20.98 -10.31 4.16
C LEU A 194 22.35 -9.77 3.73
N LEU A 195 23.13 -9.22 4.66
CA LEU A 195 24.52 -8.80 4.40
C LEU A 195 25.41 -9.98 4.01
N ARG A 196 25.32 -11.12 4.72
CA ARG A 196 26.06 -12.35 4.37
C ARG A 196 25.66 -12.89 3.00
N MET A 197 24.37 -12.87 2.67
CA MET A 197 23.88 -13.29 1.35
C MET A 197 24.38 -12.38 0.21
N ARG A 198 24.54 -11.07 0.48
CA ARG A 198 25.16 -10.12 -0.47
C ARG A 198 26.67 -10.31 -0.61
N GLY A 199 27.31 -10.88 0.41
CA GLY A 199 28.76 -11.06 0.48
C GLY A 199 29.15 -12.45 0.98
N THR A 200 28.85 -13.52 0.22
CA THR A 200 29.64 -14.77 0.11
C THR A 200 28.98 -15.70 -0.92
N THR A 201 29.72 -16.41 -1.77
CA THR A 201 31.11 -16.86 -1.53
C THR A 201 32.01 -16.66 -2.74
N THR A 202 33.23 -16.22 -2.42
CA THR A 202 34.50 -16.66 -3.00
C THR A 202 34.48 -18.08 -3.57
#